data_AF-A0A7C6EBW8-F1
#
_entry.id   AF-A0A7C6EBW8-F1
#
_cell.length_a   1.000
_cell.length_b   1.000
_cell.length_c   1.000
_cell.angle_alpha   90.00
_cell.angle_beta   90.00
_cell.angle_gamma   90.00
#
_symmetry.space_group_name_H-M   'P 1'
#
loop_
_entity.id
_entity.type
_entity.pdbx_description
1 polymer ?
#
loop_
_entity_poly.entity_id
_entity_poly.type
_entity_poly.pdbx_seq_one_letter_code
_entity_poly.pdbx_strand_id
1 'polypeptide(L)'
;MSFNIINLTGDTRVALQSLRDMPRQLGDLLERLQYENIQVNLDPNLSVGGKTKKINQITAQYMAEVDKLEERAKLFKADLERWINERLSKPTGEPSEELLNEIRLDKAWRRLVKIFDSVQERGALIRTLNEVISDAIKNDDKIVLDVLDEELPFYFQARNLSISPTLTEQIRAARIAHSNPAERQALALREELGTGFPRLTLIFGEVRRAIQSRATVAVLPGWDSTEQISLNLPADPAGMGW
;
A
#
# COMPACT_ATOMS: atom_id res chain seq x y z
N MET A 1 -1.18 12.46 4.65
CA MET A 1 -1.22 12.50 6.13
C MET A 1 -0.55 11.23 6.62
N SER A 2 0.47 11.33 7.48
CA SER A 2 1.21 10.18 7.98
C SER A 2 0.39 9.47 9.07
N PHE A 3 0.06 8.20 8.88
CA PHE A 3 -0.67 7.41 9.86
C PHE A 3 0.15 7.28 11.16
N ASN A 4 -0.50 7.55 12.30
CA ASN A 4 0.15 7.50 13.60
C ASN A 4 0.19 6.05 14.13
N ILE A 5 1.37 5.46 14.02
CA ILE A 5 1.70 4.07 14.38
C ILE A 5 1.55 3.75 15.88
N ILE A 6 1.42 4.77 16.75
CA ILE A 6 1.34 4.60 18.20
C ILE A 6 0.13 3.77 18.63
N ASN A 7 -0.90 3.72 17.78
CA ASN A 7 -2.14 3.00 18.05
C ASN A 7 -2.13 1.52 17.65
N LEU A 8 -1.05 1.02 17.02
CA LEU A 8 -0.92 -0.39 16.64
C LEU A 8 -0.34 -1.24 17.77
N THR A 9 -0.84 -2.47 17.91
CA THR A 9 -0.29 -3.49 18.82
C THR A 9 1.13 -3.87 18.43
N GLY A 10 1.95 -4.29 19.41
CA GLY A 10 3.41 -4.48 19.28
C GLY A 10 3.89 -5.08 17.95
N ASP A 11 3.45 -6.29 17.62
CA ASP A 11 3.93 -7.01 16.44
C ASP A 11 3.53 -6.32 15.12
N THR A 12 2.31 -5.79 15.04
CA THR A 12 1.80 -5.03 13.89
C THR A 12 2.58 -3.73 13.69
N ARG A 13 2.92 -3.06 14.79
CA ARG A 13 3.73 -1.84 14.78
C ARG A 13 5.15 -2.13 14.26
N VAL A 14 5.76 -3.21 14.75
CA VAL A 14 7.11 -3.62 14.33
C VAL A 14 7.11 -4.02 12.85
N ALA A 15 6.10 -4.75 12.38
CA ALA A 15 5.98 -5.13 10.98
C ALA A 15 5.84 -3.90 10.06
N LEU A 16 4.96 -2.95 10.40
CA LEU A 16 4.81 -1.72 9.61
C LEU A 16 6.08 -0.87 9.63
N GLN A 17 6.70 -0.69 10.80
CA GLN A 17 7.97 0.06 10.90
C GLN A 17 9.06 -0.61 10.07
N SER A 18 9.16 -1.93 10.10
CA SER A 18 10.11 -2.67 9.28
C SER A 18 9.89 -2.43 7.79
N LEU A 19 8.64 -2.39 7.32
CA LEU A 19 8.32 -2.05 5.93
C LEU A 19 8.70 -0.59 5.59
N ARG A 20 8.43 0.36 6.50
CA ARG A 20 8.81 1.78 6.34
C ARG A 20 10.32 1.99 6.25
N ASP A 21 11.11 1.18 6.97
CA ASP A 21 12.56 1.29 7.02
C ASP A 21 13.28 0.57 5.86
N MET A 22 12.60 -0.35 5.15
CA MET A 22 13.19 -1.13 4.06
C MET A 22 13.74 -0.29 2.89
N PRO A 23 13.09 0.79 2.41
CA PRO A 23 13.66 1.69 1.42
C PRO A 23 15.08 2.15 1.77
N ARG A 24 15.29 2.52 3.04
CA ARG A 24 16.60 2.94 3.54
C ARG A 24 17.58 1.78 3.60
N GLN A 25 17.17 0.62 4.10
CA GLN A 25 18.04 -0.58 4.13
C GLN A 25 18.50 -0.99 2.73
N LEU A 26 17.62 -0.85 1.72
CA LEU A 26 17.95 -1.10 0.31
C LEU A 26 18.92 -0.05 -0.24
N GLY A 27 18.76 1.22 0.16
CA GLY A 27 19.73 2.27 -0.12
C GLY A 27 21.12 1.96 0.46
N ASP A 28 21.18 1.61 1.73
CA ASP A 28 22.42 1.24 2.43
C ASP A 28 23.09 0.00 1.81
N LEU A 29 22.32 -0.92 1.23
CA LEU A 29 22.86 -2.05 0.47
C LEU A 29 23.53 -1.60 -0.83
N LEU A 30 22.90 -0.69 -1.60
CA LEU A 30 23.47 -0.16 -2.83
C LEU A 30 24.75 0.63 -2.57
N GLU A 31 24.77 1.47 -1.52
CA GLU A 31 25.96 2.23 -1.13
C GLU A 31 27.13 1.30 -0.79
N ARG A 32 26.88 0.28 0.03
CA ARG A 32 27.92 -0.69 0.41
C ARG A 32 28.42 -1.50 -0.78
N LEU A 33 27.53 -1.94 -1.67
CA LEU A 33 27.91 -2.62 -2.92
C LEU A 33 28.84 -1.74 -3.78
N GLN A 34 28.49 -0.46 -3.97
CA GLN A 34 29.31 0.45 -4.77
C GLN A 34 30.68 0.67 -4.13
N TYR A 35 30.72 0.88 -2.81
CA TYR A 35 31.97 1.00 -2.08
C TYR A 35 32.86 -0.24 -2.22
N GLU A 36 32.31 -1.44 -2.06
CA GLU A 36 33.04 -2.69 -2.22
C GLU A 36 33.55 -2.89 -3.66
N ASN A 37 32.74 -2.57 -4.67
CA ASN A 37 33.15 -2.64 -6.07
C ASN A 37 34.33 -1.71 -6.36
N ILE A 38 34.32 -0.48 -5.82
CA ILE A 38 35.43 0.47 -5.94
C ILE A 38 36.69 -0.11 -5.29
N GLN A 39 36.58 -0.66 -4.08
CA GLN A 39 37.72 -1.27 -3.39
C GLN A 39 38.32 -2.43 -4.18
N VAL A 40 37.49 -3.28 -4.80
CA VAL A 40 37.98 -4.38 -5.67
C VAL A 40 38.68 -3.84 -6.93
N ASN A 41 38.14 -2.79 -7.53
CA ASN A 41 38.74 -2.17 -8.72
C ASN A 41 40.08 -1.49 -8.41
N LEU A 42 40.22 -0.89 -7.22
CA LEU A 42 41.44 -0.23 -6.77
C LEU A 42 42.50 -1.20 -6.23
N ASP A 43 42.16 -2.46 -5.95
CA ASP A 43 43.10 -3.46 -5.41
C ASP A 43 44.19 -3.79 -6.45
N PRO A 44 45.47 -3.47 -6.20
CA PRO A 44 46.56 -3.72 -7.13
C PRO A 44 46.98 -5.20 -7.15
N ASN A 45 46.59 -6.00 -6.16
CA ASN A 45 46.98 -7.40 -6.05
C ASN A 45 46.09 -8.34 -6.87
N LEU A 46 44.95 -7.84 -7.36
CA LEU A 46 44.02 -8.62 -8.16
C LEU A 46 44.30 -8.44 -9.65
N SER A 47 44.48 -9.57 -10.35
CA SER A 47 44.45 -9.59 -11.81
C SER A 47 43.07 -9.19 -12.33
N VAL A 48 42.98 -8.79 -13.60
CA VAL A 48 41.70 -8.40 -14.24
C VAL A 48 40.65 -9.52 -14.08
N GLY A 49 41.02 -10.78 -14.34
CA GLY A 49 40.13 -11.92 -14.12
C GLY A 49 39.74 -12.13 -12.65
N GLY A 50 40.65 -11.86 -11.72
CA GLY A 50 40.39 -11.88 -10.27
C GLY A 50 39.39 -10.82 -9.83
N LYS A 51 39.52 -9.59 -10.36
CA LYS A 51 38.57 -8.49 -10.12
C LYS A 51 37.17 -8.85 -10.60
N THR A 52 37.04 -9.33 -11.84
CA THR A 52 35.75 -9.77 -12.39
C THR A 52 35.12 -10.88 -11.55
N LYS A 53 35.90 -11.88 -11.12
CA LYS A 53 35.39 -12.96 -10.26
C LYS A 53 34.88 -12.42 -8.91
N LYS A 54 35.64 -11.52 -8.28
CA LYS A 54 35.28 -10.96 -6.97
C LYS A 54 34.06 -10.03 -7.07
N ILE A 55 33.97 -9.20 -8.10
CA ILE A 55 32.79 -8.37 -8.37
C ILE A 55 31.55 -9.24 -8.59
N ASN A 56 31.67 -10.33 -9.36
CA ASN A 56 30.54 -11.25 -9.57
C ASN A 56 30.09 -11.94 -8.26
N GLN A 57 31.03 -12.29 -7.38
CA GLN A 57 30.72 -12.85 -6.06
C GLN A 57 29.99 -11.83 -5.17
N ILE A 58 30.48 -10.60 -5.10
CA ILE A 58 29.85 -9.50 -4.35
C ILE A 58 28.44 -9.24 -4.91
N THR A 59 28.31 -9.10 -6.23
CA THR A 59 27.02 -8.90 -6.91
C THR A 59 26.03 -10.01 -6.53
N ALA A 60 26.45 -11.28 -6.55
CA ALA A 60 25.60 -12.40 -6.16
C ALA A 60 25.21 -12.37 -4.67
N GLN A 61 26.13 -11.97 -3.79
CA GLN A 61 25.84 -11.79 -2.35
C GLN A 61 24.77 -10.73 -2.13
N TYR A 62 24.94 -9.53 -2.70
CA TYR A 62 24.01 -8.42 -2.52
C TYR A 62 22.65 -8.73 -3.17
N MET A 63 22.61 -9.42 -4.31
CA MET A 63 21.34 -9.94 -4.87
C MET A 63 20.62 -10.86 -3.88
N ALA A 64 21.33 -11.78 -3.23
CA ALA A 64 20.73 -12.67 -2.23
C ALA A 64 20.26 -11.93 -0.97
N GLU A 65 20.92 -10.84 -0.57
CA GLU A 65 20.46 -9.96 0.52
C GLU A 65 19.17 -9.22 0.14
N VAL A 66 19.07 -8.73 -1.09
CA VAL A 66 17.84 -8.13 -1.64
C VAL A 66 16.70 -9.16 -1.68
N ASP A 67 16.96 -10.39 -2.15
CA ASP A 67 15.97 -11.47 -2.15
C ASP A 67 15.43 -11.73 -0.73
N LYS A 68 16.31 -11.81 0.27
CA LYS A 68 15.91 -12.00 1.68
C LYS A 68 15.05 -10.85 2.20
N LEU A 69 15.38 -9.61 1.87
CA LEU A 69 14.58 -8.45 2.26
C LEU A 69 13.20 -8.47 1.59
N GLU A 70 13.12 -8.86 0.32
CA GLU A 70 11.85 -8.96 -0.41
C GLU A 70 10.93 -10.04 0.20
N GLU A 71 11.48 -11.20 0.54
CA GLU A 71 10.71 -12.26 1.22
C GLU A 71 10.23 -11.80 2.61
N ARG A 72 11.07 -11.09 3.38
CA ARG A 72 10.63 -10.48 4.65
C ARG A 72 9.53 -9.45 4.44
N ALA A 73 9.60 -8.64 3.38
CA ALA A 73 8.57 -7.66 3.06
C ALA A 73 7.22 -8.34 2.77
N LYS A 74 7.23 -9.44 2.00
CA LYS A 74 6.03 -10.24 1.73
C LYS A 74 5.43 -10.83 3.00
N LEU A 75 6.25 -11.37 3.90
CA LEU A 75 5.80 -11.90 5.18
C LEU A 75 5.14 -10.81 6.05
N PHE A 76 5.81 -9.67 6.22
CA PHE A 76 5.23 -8.55 6.99
C PHE A 76 3.94 -8.03 6.37
N LYS A 77 3.87 -7.92 5.03
CA LYS A 77 2.63 -7.55 4.36
C LYS A 77 1.51 -8.55 4.65
N ALA A 78 1.78 -9.85 4.52
CA ALA A 78 0.79 -10.89 4.78
C ALA A 78 0.28 -10.85 6.22
N ASP A 79 1.17 -10.62 7.20
CA ASP A 79 0.79 -10.48 8.61
C ASP A 79 -0.09 -9.27 8.87
N LEU A 80 0.26 -8.12 8.28
CA LEU A 80 -0.55 -6.91 8.38
C LEU A 80 -1.89 -7.07 7.68
N GLU A 81 -1.94 -7.70 6.50
CA GLU A 81 -3.18 -7.98 5.77
C GLU A 81 -4.10 -8.92 6.56
N ARG A 82 -3.54 -9.96 7.20
CA ARG A 82 -4.28 -10.84 8.11
C ARG A 82 -4.85 -10.05 9.29
N TRP A 83 -4.03 -9.23 9.95
CA TRP A 83 -4.45 -8.38 11.07
C TRP A 83 -5.56 -7.39 10.69
N ILE A 84 -5.46 -6.81 9.49
CA ILE A 84 -6.50 -5.95 8.91
C ILE A 84 -7.79 -6.75 8.71
N ASN A 85 -7.68 -7.92 8.09
CA ASN A 85 -8.84 -8.75 7.77
C ASN A 85 -9.53 -9.26 9.04
N GLU A 86 -8.80 -9.59 10.11
CA GLU A 86 -9.39 -9.98 11.41
C GLU A 86 -10.17 -8.84 12.09
N ARG A 87 -9.81 -7.58 11.82
CA ARG A 87 -10.49 -6.40 12.41
C ARG A 87 -11.61 -5.87 11.55
N LEU A 88 -11.59 -6.18 10.26
CA LEU A 88 -12.64 -5.84 9.32
C LEU A 88 -13.59 -6.98 9.05
N SER A 89 -13.22 -8.21 9.40
CA SER A 89 -14.16 -9.31 9.48
C SER A 89 -15.18 -8.92 10.52
N LYS A 90 -16.45 -8.86 10.08
CA LYS A 90 -17.57 -8.84 11.01
C LYS A 90 -17.33 -10.03 11.97
N PRO A 91 -17.54 -9.85 13.28
CA PRO A 91 -17.59 -11.02 14.16
C PRO A 91 -18.51 -12.02 13.48
N THR A 92 -18.09 -13.28 13.34
CA THR A 92 -19.04 -14.35 13.00
C THR A 92 -20.11 -14.29 14.06
N GLY A 93 -21.21 -13.62 13.73
CA GLY A 93 -22.30 -13.37 14.65
C GLY A 93 -22.98 -14.69 14.91
N GLU A 94 -23.93 -14.71 15.84
CA GLU A 94 -24.91 -15.78 15.74
C GLU A 94 -25.53 -15.74 14.33
N PRO A 95 -25.75 -16.88 13.65
CA PRO A 95 -26.31 -16.89 12.30
C PRO A 95 -27.61 -16.08 12.15
N SER A 96 -28.34 -15.90 13.25
CA SER A 96 -29.52 -15.04 13.39
C SER A 96 -29.19 -13.54 13.23
N GLU A 97 -28.09 -13.06 13.81
CA GLU A 97 -27.65 -11.66 13.71
C GLU A 97 -27.12 -11.35 12.32
N GLU A 98 -26.38 -12.28 11.71
CA GLU A 98 -25.92 -12.17 10.32
C GLU A 98 -27.10 -12.07 9.35
N LEU A 99 -28.08 -12.97 9.49
CA LEU A 99 -29.31 -12.94 8.69
C LEU A 99 -30.11 -11.64 8.89
N LEU A 100 -30.23 -11.17 10.14
CA LEU A 100 -30.89 -9.89 10.42
C LEU A 100 -30.15 -8.71 9.77
N ASN A 101 -28.82 -8.74 9.76
CA ASN A 101 -28.02 -7.72 9.10
C ASN A 101 -28.19 -7.76 7.58
N GLU A 102 -28.16 -8.94 6.95
CA GLU A 102 -28.43 -9.12 5.52
C GLU A 102 -29.81 -8.59 5.14
N ILE A 103 -30.84 -8.90 5.92
CA ILE A 103 -32.21 -8.39 5.70
C ILE A 103 -32.24 -6.85 5.79
N ARG A 104 -31.51 -6.26 6.75
CA ARG A 104 -31.45 -4.79 6.88
C ARG A 104 -30.75 -4.15 5.70
N LEU A 105 -29.64 -4.73 5.22
CA LEU A 105 -28.91 -4.29 4.04
C LEU A 105 -29.80 -4.41 2.79
N ASP A 106 -30.40 -5.57 2.51
CA ASP A 106 -31.30 -5.76 1.37
C ASP A 106 -32.48 -4.77 1.41
N LYS A 107 -33.09 -4.57 2.57
CA LYS A 107 -34.17 -3.60 2.73
C LYS A 107 -33.71 -2.15 2.54
N ALA A 108 -32.51 -1.80 2.96
CA ALA A 108 -31.93 -0.48 2.69
C ALA A 108 -31.68 -0.31 1.19
N TRP A 109 -31.04 -1.30 0.55
CA TRP A 109 -30.75 -1.28 -0.88
C TRP A 109 -32.00 -1.14 -1.74
N ARG A 110 -33.03 -1.96 -1.50
CA ARG A 110 -34.30 -1.88 -2.25
C ARG A 110 -34.99 -0.52 -2.12
N ARG A 111 -34.82 0.17 -1.00
CA ARG A 111 -35.36 1.53 -0.82
C ARG A 111 -34.56 2.53 -1.65
N LEU A 112 -33.23 2.44 -1.62
CA LEU A 112 -32.33 3.31 -2.36
C LEU A 112 -32.47 3.14 -3.88
N VAL A 113 -32.50 1.90 -4.38
CA VAL A 113 -32.66 1.60 -5.82
C VAL A 113 -33.95 2.22 -6.36
N LYS A 114 -35.07 2.13 -5.63
CA LYS A 114 -36.32 2.78 -6.05
C LYS A 114 -36.19 4.29 -6.23
N ILE A 115 -35.42 4.94 -5.35
CA ILE A 115 -35.12 6.37 -5.46
C ILE A 115 -34.24 6.62 -6.69
N PHE A 116 -33.16 5.85 -6.85
CA PHE A 116 -32.20 6.03 -7.95
C PHE A 116 -32.79 5.73 -9.33
N ASP A 117 -33.67 4.74 -9.44
CA ASP A 117 -34.38 4.40 -10.67
C ASP A 117 -35.46 5.41 -11.04
N SER A 118 -35.99 6.15 -10.05
CA SER A 118 -36.90 7.27 -10.32
C SER A 118 -36.20 8.47 -10.95
N VAL A 119 -34.86 8.51 -10.91
CA VAL A 119 -34.04 9.60 -11.45
C VAL A 119 -33.48 9.22 -12.83
N GLN A 120 -34.01 9.85 -13.87
CA GLN A 120 -33.62 9.57 -15.27
C GLN A 120 -32.34 10.30 -15.69
N GLU A 121 -32.12 11.52 -15.19
CA GLU A 121 -30.97 12.33 -15.58
C GLU A 121 -29.73 12.02 -14.74
N ARG A 122 -28.59 11.76 -15.39
CA ARG A 122 -27.32 11.44 -14.72
C ARG A 122 -26.87 12.52 -13.71
N GLY A 123 -26.99 13.79 -14.07
CA GLY A 123 -26.63 14.91 -13.19
C GLY A 123 -27.54 15.04 -11.97
N ALA A 124 -28.82 14.65 -12.10
CA ALA A 124 -29.74 14.57 -10.97
C ALA A 124 -29.41 13.36 -10.08
N LEU A 125 -29.08 12.20 -10.66
CA LEU A 125 -28.72 10.99 -9.91
C LEU A 125 -27.51 11.23 -8.99
N ILE A 126 -26.47 11.89 -9.50
CA ILE A 126 -25.28 12.23 -8.71
C ILE A 126 -25.63 13.16 -7.54
N ARG A 127 -26.52 14.15 -7.76
CA ARG A 127 -26.99 15.04 -6.69
C ARG A 127 -27.78 14.27 -5.64
N THR A 128 -28.72 13.43 -6.05
CA THR A 128 -29.49 12.56 -5.13
C THR A 128 -28.58 11.63 -4.34
N LEU A 129 -27.53 11.07 -4.95
CA LEU A 129 -26.54 10.26 -4.23
C LEU A 129 -25.80 11.08 -3.16
N ASN A 130 -25.33 12.28 -3.51
CA ASN A 130 -24.68 13.17 -2.54
C ASN A 130 -25.61 13.55 -1.38
N GLU A 131 -26.90 13.79 -1.66
CA GLU A 131 -27.91 14.07 -0.64
C GLU A 131 -28.11 12.87 0.30
N VAL A 132 -28.31 11.67 -0.26
CA VAL A 132 -28.44 10.43 0.51
C VAL A 132 -27.20 10.18 1.39
N ILE A 133 -26.00 10.35 0.84
CA ILE A 133 -24.75 10.20 1.60
C ILE A 133 -24.67 11.24 2.71
N SER A 134 -24.96 12.50 2.41
CA SER A 134 -24.93 13.56 3.41
C SER A 134 -25.93 13.31 4.54
N ASP A 135 -27.13 12.81 4.22
CA ASP A 135 -28.15 12.52 5.22
C ASP A 135 -27.82 11.27 6.03
N ALA A 136 -27.23 10.24 5.42
CA ALA A 136 -26.74 9.06 6.14
C ALA A 136 -25.63 9.45 7.14
N ILE A 137 -24.70 10.34 6.74
CA ILE A 137 -23.66 10.88 7.64
C ILE A 137 -24.28 11.65 8.81
N LYS A 138 -25.20 12.58 8.51
CA LYS A 138 -25.84 13.41 9.55
C LYS A 138 -26.62 12.59 10.57
N ASN A 139 -27.24 11.50 10.12
CA ASN A 139 -28.09 10.65 10.95
C ASN A 139 -27.37 9.42 11.52
N ASP A 140 -26.05 9.28 11.31
CA ASP A 140 -25.27 8.12 11.78
C ASP A 140 -25.82 6.78 11.23
N ASP A 141 -26.33 6.77 9.99
CA ASP A 141 -26.94 5.59 9.37
C ASP A 141 -25.88 4.70 8.69
N LYS A 142 -25.21 3.89 9.51
CA LYS A 142 -24.17 2.95 9.04
C LYS A 142 -24.71 1.95 8.02
N ILE A 143 -25.96 1.49 8.14
CA ILE A 143 -26.53 0.48 7.22
C ILE A 143 -26.65 1.04 5.80
N VAL A 144 -27.06 2.30 5.67
CA VAL A 144 -27.12 2.98 4.38
C VAL A 144 -25.71 3.17 3.80
N LEU A 145 -24.72 3.55 4.61
CA LEU A 145 -23.34 3.72 4.13
C LEU A 145 -22.70 2.39 3.72
N ASP A 146 -22.92 1.32 4.48
CA ASP A 146 -22.42 -0.03 4.18
C ASP A 146 -23.00 -0.54 2.86
N VAL A 147 -24.32 -0.41 2.67
CA VAL A 147 -24.98 -0.89 1.45
C VAL A 147 -24.60 -0.07 0.22
N LEU A 148 -24.34 1.24 0.37
CA LEU A 148 -23.84 2.07 -0.71
C LEU A 148 -22.41 1.71 -1.11
N ASP A 149 -21.54 1.34 -0.17
CA ASP A 149 -20.18 0.91 -0.52
C ASP A 149 -20.18 -0.44 -1.25
N GLU A 150 -21.03 -1.38 -0.81
CA GLU A 150 -21.11 -2.73 -1.37
C GLU A 150 -21.82 -2.76 -2.73
N GLU A 151 -22.98 -2.12 -2.89
CA GLU A 151 -23.88 -2.32 -4.04
C GLU A 151 -23.75 -1.26 -5.14
N LEU A 152 -23.35 -0.04 -4.79
CA LEU A 152 -23.32 1.09 -5.74
C LEU A 152 -22.40 0.85 -6.95
N PRO A 153 -21.20 0.23 -6.81
CA PRO A 153 -20.37 -0.10 -7.97
C PRO A 153 -21.10 -1.00 -8.97
N PHE A 154 -21.80 -2.03 -8.49
CA PHE A 154 -22.56 -2.96 -9.34
C PHE A 154 -23.77 -2.29 -9.99
N TYR A 155 -24.46 -1.41 -9.26
CA TYR A 155 -25.57 -0.62 -9.81
C TYR A 155 -25.13 0.28 -10.97
N PHE A 156 -24.02 1.00 -10.80
CA PHE A 156 -23.46 1.85 -11.85
C PHE A 156 -23.01 1.02 -13.06
N GLN A 157 -22.36 -0.11 -12.82
CA GLN A 157 -21.98 -1.04 -13.88
C GLN A 157 -23.20 -1.54 -14.66
N ALA A 158 -24.28 -1.95 -13.98
CA ALA A 158 -25.52 -2.41 -14.63
C ALA A 158 -26.19 -1.33 -15.48
N ARG A 159 -26.06 -0.05 -15.10
CA ARG A 159 -26.58 1.10 -15.87
C ARG A 159 -25.61 1.62 -16.94
N ASN A 160 -24.46 0.97 -17.15
CA ASN A 160 -23.38 1.45 -18.02
C ASN A 160 -22.91 2.88 -17.67
N LEU A 161 -22.87 3.20 -16.37
CA LEU A 161 -22.42 4.47 -15.84
C LEU A 161 -21.07 4.31 -15.14
N SER A 162 -20.25 5.35 -15.18
CA SER A 162 -19.04 5.42 -14.37
C SER A 162 -19.33 6.13 -13.05
N ILE A 163 -19.00 5.47 -11.94
CA ILE A 163 -19.04 6.08 -10.61
C ILE A 163 -17.91 7.10 -10.47
N SER A 164 -18.18 8.23 -9.81
CA SER A 164 -17.14 9.22 -9.52
C SER A 164 -16.22 8.66 -8.41
N PRO A 165 -14.88 8.65 -8.58
CA PRO A 165 -13.95 8.26 -7.52
C PRO A 165 -14.18 9.05 -6.23
N THR A 166 -14.52 10.34 -6.33
CA THR A 166 -14.81 11.21 -5.20
C THR A 166 -16.03 10.74 -4.39
N LEU A 167 -17.05 10.20 -5.04
CA LEU A 167 -18.24 9.67 -4.38
C LEU A 167 -17.89 8.40 -3.58
N THR A 168 -17.12 7.50 -4.18
CA THR A 168 -16.64 6.29 -3.52
C THR A 168 -15.75 6.62 -2.32
N GLU A 169 -14.88 7.61 -2.44
CA GLU A 169 -14.06 8.10 -1.34
C GLU A 169 -14.90 8.71 -0.22
N GLN A 170 -15.94 9.50 -0.54
CA GLN A 170 -16.84 10.09 0.45
C GLN A 170 -17.61 9.04 1.25
N ILE A 171 -18.18 8.03 0.57
CA ILE A 171 -18.88 6.91 1.22
C ILE A 171 -17.91 6.17 2.15
N ARG A 172 -16.71 5.86 1.66
CA ARG A 172 -15.69 5.17 2.46
C ARG A 172 -15.25 5.99 3.67
N ALA A 173 -14.99 7.28 3.51
CA ALA A 173 -14.60 8.17 4.58
C ALA A 173 -15.69 8.32 5.65
N ALA A 174 -16.96 8.43 5.21
CA ALA A 174 -18.11 8.42 6.08
C ALA A 174 -18.21 7.11 6.88
N ARG A 175 -18.12 5.96 6.21
CA ARG A 175 -18.15 4.65 6.88
C ARG A 175 -17.03 4.52 7.91
N ILE A 176 -15.81 4.96 7.58
CA ILE A 176 -14.67 5.02 8.51
C ILE A 176 -14.99 5.88 9.73
N ALA A 177 -15.63 7.04 9.57
CA ALA A 177 -15.97 7.91 10.71
C ALA A 177 -16.90 7.22 11.72
N HIS A 178 -17.83 6.40 11.22
CA HIS A 178 -18.82 5.65 12.02
C HIS A 178 -18.34 4.26 12.45
N SER A 179 -17.18 3.83 11.96
CA SER A 179 -16.53 2.58 12.37
C SER A 179 -16.03 2.64 13.81
N ASN A 180 -15.97 1.47 14.45
CA ASN A 180 -15.33 1.37 15.77
C ASN A 180 -13.82 1.71 15.67
N PRO A 181 -13.14 2.04 16.78
CA PRO A 181 -11.73 2.45 16.74
C PRO A 181 -10.81 1.40 16.10
N ALA A 182 -11.09 0.11 16.24
CA ALA A 182 -10.30 -0.97 15.67
C ALA A 182 -10.46 -1.06 14.14
N GLU A 183 -11.68 -0.93 13.63
CA GLU A 183 -12.00 -0.84 12.20
C GLU A 183 -11.33 0.38 11.56
N ARG A 184 -11.38 1.54 12.24
CA ARG A 184 -10.70 2.77 11.78
C ARG A 184 -9.19 2.56 11.63
N GLN A 185 -8.56 1.93 12.61
CA GLN A 185 -7.14 1.60 12.56
C GLN A 185 -6.82 0.64 11.41
N ALA A 186 -7.64 -0.39 11.20
CA ALA A 186 -7.45 -1.35 10.11
C ALA A 186 -7.63 -0.73 8.72
N LEU A 187 -8.60 0.16 8.54
CA LEU A 187 -8.79 0.88 7.28
C LEU A 187 -7.65 1.85 6.99
N ALA A 188 -7.19 2.60 7.99
CA ALA A 188 -6.06 3.49 7.83
C ALA A 188 -4.75 2.74 7.54
N LEU A 189 -4.52 1.58 8.18
CA LEU A 189 -3.39 0.71 7.88
C LEU A 189 -3.47 0.14 6.46
N ARG A 190 -4.67 -0.22 5.99
CA ARG A 190 -4.90 -0.68 4.61
C ARG A 190 -4.56 0.41 3.59
N GLU A 191 -4.97 1.66 3.83
CA GLU A 191 -4.63 2.79 2.96
C GLU A 191 -3.12 3.06 2.94
N GLU A 192 -2.48 2.99 4.10
CA GLU A 192 -1.03 3.17 4.19
C GLU A 192 -0.28 2.09 3.40
N LEU A 193 -0.64 0.81 3.57
CA LEU A 193 -0.05 -0.28 2.80
C LEU A 193 -0.31 -0.14 1.30
N GLY A 194 -1.52 0.30 0.92
CA GLY A 194 -1.88 0.58 -0.47
C GLY A 194 -1.03 1.68 -1.11
N THR A 195 -0.48 2.59 -0.30
CA THR A 195 0.42 3.66 -0.75
C THR A 195 1.88 3.21 -0.77
N GLY A 196 2.37 2.67 0.34
CA GLY A 196 3.80 2.40 0.53
C GLY A 196 4.29 1.11 -0.12
N PHE A 197 3.51 0.02 -0.08
CA PHE A 197 3.98 -1.29 -0.55
C PHE A 197 4.23 -1.35 -2.08
N PRO A 198 3.38 -0.75 -2.94
CA PRO A 198 3.70 -0.67 -4.37
C PRO A 198 5.00 0.07 -4.65
N ARG A 199 5.29 1.14 -3.89
CA ARG A 199 6.55 1.88 -3.99
C ARG A 199 7.72 1.01 -3.56
N LEU A 200 7.59 0.29 -2.45
CA LEU A 200 8.61 -0.66 -2.01
C LEU A 200 8.91 -1.73 -3.07
N THR A 201 7.88 -2.25 -3.74
CA THR A 201 8.04 -3.22 -4.84
C THR A 201 8.80 -2.60 -6.02
N LEU A 202 8.55 -1.33 -6.35
CA LEU A 202 9.34 -0.61 -7.35
C LEU A 202 10.80 -0.48 -6.92
N ILE A 203 11.08 -0.10 -5.67
CA ILE A 203 12.46 0.02 -5.14
C ILE A 203 13.21 -1.30 -5.27
N PHE A 204 12.59 -2.44 -4.92
CA PHE A 204 13.21 -3.76 -5.11
C PHE A 204 13.61 -3.98 -6.58
N GLY A 205 12.74 -3.64 -7.53
CA GLY A 205 13.04 -3.73 -8.96
C GLY A 205 14.19 -2.80 -9.40
N GLU A 206 14.19 -1.56 -8.91
CA GLU A 206 15.24 -0.59 -9.23
C GLU A 206 16.60 -1.00 -8.67
N VAL A 207 16.64 -1.49 -7.43
CA VAL A 207 17.83 -2.00 -6.77
C VAL A 207 18.38 -3.21 -7.50
N ARG A 208 17.54 -4.22 -7.81
CA ARG A 208 17.98 -5.40 -8.59
C ARG A 208 18.60 -4.99 -9.92
N ARG A 209 17.94 -4.07 -10.65
CA ARG A 209 18.46 -3.53 -11.91
C ARG A 209 19.79 -2.82 -11.69
N ALA A 210 19.91 -1.98 -10.66
CA ALA A 210 21.15 -1.26 -10.35
C ALA A 210 22.31 -2.22 -10.05
N ILE A 211 22.05 -3.27 -9.28
CA ILE A 211 23.04 -4.32 -8.96
C ILE A 211 23.47 -5.06 -10.23
N GLN A 212 22.51 -5.52 -11.05
CA GLN A 212 22.78 -6.30 -12.25
C GLN A 212 23.48 -5.51 -13.36
N SER A 213 23.01 -4.29 -13.62
CA SER A 213 23.56 -3.40 -14.64
C SER A 213 24.75 -2.57 -14.17
N ARG A 214 25.08 -2.65 -12.87
CA ARG A 214 26.10 -1.83 -12.20
C ARG A 214 25.83 -0.32 -12.38
N ALA A 215 24.56 0.05 -12.51
CA ALA A 215 24.15 1.43 -12.70
C ALA A 215 24.22 2.20 -11.38
N THR A 216 24.71 3.43 -11.46
CA THR A 216 24.71 4.38 -10.35
C THR A 216 23.31 4.92 -10.13
N VAL A 217 22.75 4.70 -8.94
CA VAL A 217 21.45 5.25 -8.52
C VAL A 217 21.70 6.27 -7.43
N ALA A 218 21.41 7.55 -7.69
CA ALA A 218 21.65 8.61 -6.70
C ALA A 218 20.49 8.79 -5.70
N VAL A 219 19.27 8.44 -6.10
CA VAL A 219 18.06 8.62 -5.29
C VAL A 219 17.14 7.42 -5.48
N LEU A 220 16.57 6.91 -4.39
CA LEU A 220 15.47 5.96 -4.39
C LEU A 220 14.20 6.62 -3.84
N PRO A 221 13.00 6.22 -4.28
CA PRO A 221 11.78 6.64 -3.61
C PRO A 221 11.74 6.10 -2.17
N GLY A 222 11.11 6.84 -1.25
CA GLY A 222 10.82 6.38 0.11
C GLY A 222 9.46 5.68 0.22
N TRP A 223 9.07 5.39 1.47
CA TRP A 223 7.79 4.76 1.78
C TRP A 223 6.62 5.66 1.39
N ASP A 224 6.70 6.94 1.75
CA ASP A 224 5.68 7.93 1.41
C ASP A 224 5.94 8.60 0.05
N SER A 225 4.89 9.18 -0.54
CA SER A 225 4.96 9.81 -1.87
C SER A 225 5.94 10.98 -1.96
N THR A 226 6.12 11.71 -0.87
CA THR A 226 7.01 12.85 -0.75
C THR A 226 8.41 12.48 -0.25
N GLU A 227 8.63 11.23 0.12
CA GLU A 227 9.89 10.77 0.67
C GLU A 227 10.84 10.30 -0.43
N GLN A 228 12.11 10.69 -0.30
CA GLN A 228 13.20 10.27 -1.16
C GLN A 228 14.40 9.89 -0.30
N ILE A 229 15.04 8.78 -0.62
CA ILE A 229 16.28 8.31 0.00
C ILE A 229 17.42 8.73 -0.91
N SER A 230 18.16 9.76 -0.51
CA SER A 230 19.38 10.19 -1.20
C SER A 230 20.52 9.26 -0.81
N LEU A 231 21.23 8.74 -1.79
CA LEU A 231 22.34 7.82 -1.58
C LEU A 231 23.65 8.59 -1.53
N ASN A 232 24.44 8.38 -0.49
CA ASN A 232 25.76 8.96 -0.30
C ASN A 232 26.79 8.17 -1.09
N LEU A 233 26.75 8.35 -2.40
CA LEU A 233 27.65 7.66 -3.29
C LEU A 233 29.04 8.31 -3.27
N PRO A 234 30.13 7.52 -3.23
CA PRO A 234 31.46 8.07 -3.43
C PRO A 234 31.51 8.80 -4.78
N ALA A 235 32.09 10.00 -4.80
CA ALA A 235 32.26 10.77 -6.02
C ALA A 235 32.95 9.89 -7.05
N ASP A 236 32.31 9.74 -8.21
CA ASP A 236 32.83 9.00 -9.35
C ASP A 236 34.31 9.36 -9.53
N PRO A 237 35.27 8.44 -9.36
CA PRO A 237 36.64 8.71 -9.71
C PRO A 237 36.68 8.75 -11.23
N ALA A 238 36.33 9.92 -11.76
CA ALA A 238 36.24 10.24 -13.17
C ALA A 238 37.41 9.60 -13.94
N GLY A 239 37.14 8.50 -14.66
CA GLY A 239 38.10 7.92 -15.59
C GLY A 239 38.27 6.40 -15.61
N MET A 240 37.64 5.62 -14.72
CA MET A 240 37.66 4.15 -14.88
C MET A 240 36.39 3.69 -15.57
N GLY A 241 36.47 3.53 -16.90
CA GLY A 241 35.45 2.79 -17.66
C GLY A 241 35.25 1.40 -17.05
N TRP A 242 33.99 1.08 -16.74
CA TRP A 242 33.53 -0.21 -16.23
C TRP A 242 33.61 -1.33 -17.26
#